data_AF-A0A0L0FP08-F1
#
_entry.id   AF-A0A0L0FP08-F1
#
_cell.length_a   1.000
_cell.length_b   1.000
_cell.length_c   1.000
_cell.angle_alpha   90.00
_cell.angle_beta   90.00
_cell.angle_gamma   90.00
#
_symmetry.space_group_name_H-M   'P 1'
#
loop_
_entity.id
_entity.type
_entity.pdbx_description
1 polymer ?
#
loop_
_entity_poly.entity_id
_entity_poly.type
_entity_poly.pdbx_seq_one_letter_code
_entity_poly.pdbx_strand_id
1 'polypeptide(L)'
;MRNRALSRHAKIIAAEAKATTPTAVVYRIIENDYRAVKETADHIRYVLEREKGVSLPGALSSRWIINRLHDVEELNSVEEVLKEYGAEYSVIPFEWDEYREKKLVYEGRLPIDILRSGRYYNMPLTQRLSINHDIYKYKKNYVTNRRGGRALAIGEAERMDVRPDWVILLDWDVLLLPEQWANLRHALREMTSNKDITQQLNIRSADVSFRLVDHTAAYMPRQYRVGRIQSAIKLAPVGEKTKRWREPSKDGASLEQPILFHAFKESKPHRMDRGYMVNLFDELKALDTTVAAKYHGFTDRTLLMYNETILQLEKQRYRDLVAKKVSNPNERDLELKSLIDTLIKDADYSKTQGPWSVTYKTELPPSRNKHDYYSVKPYYWPDPNTKTGLPYIRRDGERIPGSVLYDVGSEKYDRTALANMFRNTTVLILAYHMTEDETYAKKAVDNVRVWFLNEETRQTPHSMYAQIHWGVNGNLGRSTGVLEFRSVFFFLDAMRLLEASTSFTEEDSTAFKIWMTNYSNYLDTSKQAKTEYKHDNNHGTFFDVQRLALAAYLNDIDTFLWLAQSDVARILEQFDLDGSMPEEMIRPTQLHYMMFALQGWLIVAHMASRAGVDLWSYTEPGEKRPA
;
A
#
# COMPACT_ATOMS: atom_id res chain seq x y z
N MET A 1 45.64 34.09 -40.91
CA MET A 1 44.45 33.50 -40.24
C MET A 1 44.20 34.04 -38.81
N ARG A 2 45.16 34.65 -38.09
CA ARG A 2 44.94 35.23 -36.75
C ARG A 2 44.08 36.53 -36.71
N ASN A 3 44.03 37.31 -37.78
CA ASN A 3 43.27 38.59 -37.80
C ASN A 3 41.75 38.47 -38.02
N ARG A 4 41.23 37.31 -38.51
CA ARG A 4 39.77 37.10 -38.64
C ARG A 4 39.11 36.67 -37.33
N ALA A 5 39.84 36.00 -36.43
CA ALA A 5 39.33 35.57 -35.13
C ALA A 5 39.14 36.76 -34.15
N LEU A 6 40.11 37.68 -34.12
CA LEU A 6 40.03 38.92 -33.33
C LEU A 6 38.94 39.88 -33.83
N SER A 7 38.72 39.94 -35.15
CA SER A 7 37.61 40.73 -35.74
C SER A 7 36.22 40.15 -35.42
N ARG A 8 36.10 38.82 -35.30
CA ARG A 8 34.85 38.16 -34.90
C ARG A 8 34.57 38.34 -33.41
N HIS A 9 35.60 38.22 -32.56
CA HIS A 9 35.52 38.56 -31.13
C HIS A 9 35.16 40.03 -30.89
N ALA A 10 35.78 40.97 -31.62
CA ALA A 10 35.46 42.39 -31.52
C ALA A 10 34.05 42.73 -32.06
N LYS A 11 33.55 42.01 -33.08
CA LYS A 11 32.16 42.13 -33.55
C LYS A 11 31.14 41.49 -32.59
N ILE A 12 31.51 40.44 -31.87
CA ILE A 12 30.70 39.86 -30.79
C ILE A 12 30.61 40.86 -29.64
N ILE A 13 31.74 41.46 -29.23
CA ILE A 13 31.80 42.50 -28.17
C ILE A 13 31.10 43.81 -28.61
N ALA A 14 31.15 44.18 -29.88
CA ALA A 14 30.43 45.35 -30.39
C ALA A 14 28.92 45.09 -30.56
N ALA A 15 28.49 43.84 -30.78
CA ALA A 15 27.09 43.42 -30.73
C ALA A 15 26.57 43.31 -29.28
N GLU A 16 27.45 43.03 -28.31
CA GLU A 16 27.13 43.07 -26.85
C GLU A 16 26.68 44.45 -26.37
N ALA A 17 27.03 45.54 -27.07
CA ALA A 17 26.76 46.91 -26.63
C ALA A 17 25.42 47.50 -27.10
N LYS A 18 24.65 46.83 -27.97
CA LYS A 18 23.43 47.42 -28.59
C LYS A 18 22.13 46.61 -28.47
N ALA A 19 22.16 45.39 -27.94
CA ALA A 19 20.96 44.63 -27.62
C ALA A 19 20.80 44.55 -26.10
N THR A 20 19.65 44.99 -25.58
CA THR A 20 19.26 44.77 -24.18
C THR A 20 19.40 43.28 -23.86
N THR A 21 20.24 42.94 -22.87
CA THR A 21 20.38 41.54 -22.44
C THR A 21 19.03 41.08 -21.89
N PRO A 22 18.42 40.01 -22.44
CA PRO A 22 17.13 39.54 -21.95
C PRO A 22 17.27 39.11 -20.49
N THR A 23 16.35 39.59 -19.67
CA THR A 23 16.26 39.29 -18.25
C THR A 23 15.62 37.91 -18.07
N ALA A 24 16.17 37.10 -17.18
CA ALA A 24 15.64 35.76 -16.90
C ALA A 24 15.65 35.47 -15.40
N VAL A 25 14.69 34.67 -14.94
CA VAL A 25 14.68 34.07 -13.61
C VAL A 25 14.70 32.55 -13.74
N VAL A 26 15.52 31.89 -12.92
CA VAL A 26 15.64 30.44 -12.90
C VAL A 26 14.98 29.90 -11.64
N TYR A 27 14.00 29.02 -11.80
CA TYR A 27 13.39 28.28 -10.71
C TYR A 27 13.81 26.82 -10.74
N ARG A 28 14.30 26.33 -9.59
CA ARG A 28 14.58 24.92 -9.33
C ARG A 28 13.47 24.35 -8.45
N ILE A 29 12.72 23.38 -8.98
CA ILE A 29 11.62 22.76 -8.22
C ILE A 29 12.14 21.48 -7.57
N ILE A 30 12.20 21.49 -6.24
CA ILE A 30 12.52 20.35 -5.40
C ILE A 30 11.26 19.52 -5.23
N GLU A 31 11.28 18.32 -5.78
CA GLU A 31 10.21 17.32 -5.66
C GLU A 31 10.72 16.19 -4.77
N ASN A 32 9.82 15.48 -4.10
CA ASN A 32 10.17 14.23 -3.40
C ASN A 32 10.90 13.27 -4.37
N ASP A 33 12.08 12.76 -3.99
CA ASP A 33 12.86 11.89 -4.87
C ASP A 33 12.50 10.41 -4.73
N TYR A 34 11.85 9.89 -5.76
CA TYR A 34 11.47 8.48 -5.87
C TYR A 34 12.50 7.64 -6.63
N ARG A 35 13.76 8.07 -6.77
CA ARG A 35 14.78 7.35 -7.58
C ARG A 35 15.84 6.59 -6.78
N ALA A 36 15.70 6.55 -5.45
CA ALA A 36 16.45 5.80 -4.41
C ALA A 36 17.55 6.59 -3.67
N VAL A 37 17.43 6.54 -2.34
CA VAL A 37 18.22 7.16 -1.25
C VAL A 37 18.06 8.68 -1.11
N LYS A 38 17.50 9.09 0.04
CA LYS A 38 17.25 10.48 0.43
C LYS A 38 18.57 11.20 0.72
N GLU A 39 19.10 11.91 -0.28
CA GLU A 39 20.25 12.81 -0.16
C GLU A 39 19.93 14.18 -0.80
N THR A 40 18.65 14.58 -0.80
CA THR A 40 18.18 15.80 -1.47
C THR A 40 18.94 17.04 -1.00
N ALA A 41 19.14 17.19 0.32
CA ALA A 41 19.89 18.31 0.89
C ALA A 41 21.38 18.32 0.47
N ASP A 42 22.04 17.15 0.45
CA ASP A 42 23.45 17.03 0.07
C ASP A 42 23.66 17.34 -1.42
N HIS A 43 22.75 16.90 -2.27
CA HIS A 43 22.80 17.22 -3.69
C HIS A 43 22.48 18.69 -3.96
N ILE A 44 21.52 19.29 -3.23
CA ILE A 44 21.27 20.73 -3.30
C ILE A 44 22.52 21.51 -2.88
N ARG A 45 23.20 21.09 -1.80
CA ARG A 45 24.48 21.68 -1.38
C ARG A 45 25.51 21.58 -2.50
N TYR A 46 25.66 20.41 -3.11
CA TYR A 46 26.57 20.20 -4.23
C TYR A 46 26.29 21.13 -5.42
N VAL A 47 25.01 21.32 -5.78
CA VAL A 47 24.60 22.26 -6.84
C VAL A 47 24.96 23.70 -6.47
N LEU A 48 24.60 24.14 -5.25
CA LEU A 48 24.85 25.49 -4.77
C LEU A 48 26.34 25.82 -4.67
N GLU A 49 27.18 24.87 -4.22
CA GLU A 49 28.64 25.02 -4.16
C GLU A 49 29.25 25.23 -5.55
N ARG A 50 28.81 24.45 -6.54
CA ARG A 50 29.38 24.44 -7.90
C ARG A 50 28.88 25.59 -8.77
N GLU A 51 27.69 26.11 -8.49
CA GLU A 51 27.12 27.28 -9.18
C GLU A 51 27.46 28.61 -8.49
N LYS A 52 28.13 28.56 -7.33
CA LYS A 52 28.53 29.74 -6.57
C LYS A 52 29.42 30.67 -7.41
N GLY A 53 29.00 31.93 -7.52
CA GLY A 53 29.74 32.96 -8.28
C GLY A 53 29.60 32.83 -9.81
N VAL A 54 28.86 31.83 -10.29
CA VAL A 54 28.50 31.65 -11.71
C VAL A 54 27.15 32.32 -11.94
N SER A 55 27.00 33.59 -11.55
CA SER A 55 25.79 34.34 -11.87
C SER A 55 25.82 34.75 -13.34
N LEU A 56 24.65 34.74 -13.97
CA LEU A 56 24.43 35.33 -15.28
C LEU A 56 24.60 36.86 -15.13
N PRO A 57 25.56 37.52 -15.79
CA PRO A 57 25.51 38.98 -15.88
C PRO A 57 24.24 39.36 -16.65
N GLY A 58 23.22 39.85 -15.94
CA GLY A 58 21.90 40.20 -16.49
C GLY A 58 20.78 39.16 -16.31
N ALA A 59 20.96 38.04 -15.59
CA ALA A 59 19.79 37.30 -15.08
C ALA A 59 19.52 37.67 -13.63
N LEU A 60 18.23 37.82 -13.33
CA LEU A 60 17.76 38.58 -12.17
C LEU A 60 17.88 37.80 -10.86
N SER A 61 17.73 36.46 -10.86
CA SER A 61 17.88 35.63 -9.65
C SER A 61 17.76 34.13 -9.95
N SER A 62 18.36 33.32 -9.08
CA SER A 62 18.10 31.87 -8.98
C SER A 62 17.22 31.64 -7.76
N ARG A 63 16.10 30.96 -7.92
CA ARG A 63 15.13 30.68 -6.87
C ARG A 63 14.82 29.19 -6.78
N TRP A 64 14.43 28.75 -5.60
CA TRP A 64 14.05 27.37 -5.34
C TRP A 64 12.58 27.27 -4.92
N ILE A 65 11.93 26.18 -5.27
CA ILE A 65 10.58 25.86 -4.81
C ILE A 65 10.63 24.48 -4.16
N ILE A 66 10.34 24.40 -2.87
CA ILE A 66 10.14 23.12 -2.18
C ILE A 66 8.68 22.70 -2.42
N ASN A 67 8.47 21.66 -3.23
CA ASN A 67 7.15 21.27 -3.70
C ASN A 67 6.63 20.02 -2.98
N ARG A 68 5.81 20.23 -1.95
CA ARG A 68 5.11 19.18 -1.19
C ARG A 68 6.04 18.08 -0.68
N LEU A 69 7.21 18.48 -0.19
CA LEU A 69 8.11 17.57 0.52
C LEU A 69 7.43 17.13 1.83
N HIS A 70 7.10 15.85 1.94
CA HIS A 70 6.26 15.34 3.05
C HIS A 70 7.08 14.89 4.27
N ASP A 71 8.35 14.56 4.06
CA ASP A 71 9.27 14.22 5.13
C ASP A 71 9.75 15.51 5.81
N VAL A 72 9.45 15.63 7.10
CA VAL A 72 9.75 16.85 7.87
C VAL A 72 11.25 16.99 8.13
N GLU A 73 11.97 15.88 8.33
CA GLU A 73 13.42 15.92 8.53
C GLU A 73 14.11 16.34 7.23
N GLU A 74 13.70 15.77 6.10
CA GLU A 74 14.20 16.14 4.78
C GLU A 74 13.88 17.61 4.45
N LEU A 75 12.66 18.06 4.71
CA LEU A 75 12.26 19.46 4.55
C LEU A 75 13.16 20.39 5.36
N ASN A 76 13.39 20.09 6.64
CA ASN A 76 14.23 20.90 7.51
C ASN A 76 15.68 20.95 7.00
N SER A 77 16.26 19.81 6.59
CA SER A 77 17.61 19.76 6.04
C SER A 77 17.74 20.53 4.72
N VAL A 78 16.74 20.46 3.84
CA VAL A 78 16.71 21.22 2.60
C VAL A 78 16.63 22.72 2.89
N GLU A 79 15.75 23.15 3.79
CA GLU A 79 15.66 24.56 4.19
C GLU A 79 16.95 25.07 4.83
N GLU A 80 17.60 24.27 5.67
CA GLU A 80 18.87 24.62 6.31
C GLU A 80 19.95 24.89 5.27
N VAL A 81 20.12 24.00 4.28
CA VAL A 81 21.08 24.19 3.19
C VAL A 81 20.75 25.44 2.36
N LEU A 82 19.48 25.67 2.03
CA LEU A 82 19.09 26.86 1.26
C LEU A 82 19.38 28.15 2.04
N LYS A 83 19.12 28.17 3.35
CA LYS A 83 19.42 29.31 4.24
C LYS A 83 20.92 29.53 4.39
N GLU A 84 21.70 28.47 4.58
CA GLU A 84 23.18 28.52 4.70
C GLU A 84 23.82 29.22 3.49
N TYR A 85 23.31 28.94 2.29
CA TYR A 85 23.82 29.52 1.04
C TYR A 85 23.14 30.85 0.64
N GLY A 86 22.19 31.35 1.45
CA GLY A 86 21.42 32.56 1.15
C GLY A 86 20.58 32.44 -0.12
N ALA A 87 20.15 31.23 -0.47
CA ALA A 87 19.33 30.97 -1.65
C ALA A 87 17.87 31.38 -1.38
N GLU A 88 17.29 32.17 -2.28
CA GLU A 88 15.86 32.51 -2.22
C GLU A 88 15.01 31.28 -2.52
N TYR A 89 14.00 31.02 -1.69
CA TYR A 89 13.11 29.88 -1.89
C TYR A 89 11.69 30.14 -1.39
N SER A 90 10.76 29.36 -1.94
CA SER A 90 9.36 29.30 -1.53
C SER A 90 8.94 27.86 -1.25
N VAL A 91 7.93 27.67 -0.40
CA VAL A 91 7.45 26.35 0.01
C VAL A 91 5.99 26.18 -0.39
N ILE A 92 5.68 25.07 -1.07
CA ILE A 92 4.32 24.54 -1.20
C ILE A 92 4.20 23.41 -0.18
N PRO A 93 3.50 23.61 0.94
CA PRO A 93 3.43 22.62 2.02
C PRO A 93 2.69 21.35 1.57
N PHE A 94 3.08 20.22 2.18
CA PHE A 94 2.30 18.99 2.10
C PHE A 94 1.18 19.02 3.15
N GLU A 95 -0.03 19.31 2.69
CA GLU A 95 -1.26 19.33 3.49
C GLU A 95 -1.87 17.93 3.64
N TRP A 96 -1.63 17.29 4.78
CA TRP A 96 -2.12 15.93 5.05
C TRP A 96 -3.64 15.79 4.97
N ASP A 97 -4.40 16.80 5.41
CA ASP A 97 -5.86 16.80 5.30
C ASP A 97 -6.30 16.76 3.82
N GLU A 98 -5.62 17.49 2.94
CA GLU A 98 -5.89 17.47 1.51
C GLU A 98 -5.48 16.13 0.87
N TYR A 99 -4.41 15.48 1.35
CA TYR A 99 -3.95 14.18 0.85
C TYR A 99 -4.92 13.04 1.20
N ARG A 100 -5.38 12.97 2.45
CA ARG A 100 -6.27 11.87 2.89
C ARG A 100 -7.64 11.90 2.20
N GLU A 101 -8.11 13.09 1.79
CA GLU A 101 -9.36 13.26 1.05
C GLU A 101 -9.26 12.79 -0.41
N LYS A 102 -8.05 12.52 -0.94
CA LYS A 102 -7.89 12.04 -2.32
C LYS A 102 -8.39 10.60 -2.46
N LYS A 103 -9.53 10.46 -3.12
CA LYS A 103 -10.14 9.15 -3.45
C LYS A 103 -9.28 8.34 -4.43
N LEU A 104 -9.37 7.02 -4.32
CA LEU A 104 -8.85 6.09 -5.31
C LEU A 104 -9.86 5.90 -6.45
N VAL A 105 -9.38 5.46 -7.61
CA VAL A 105 -10.17 5.37 -8.83
C VAL A 105 -10.28 3.92 -9.30
N TYR A 106 -11.46 3.34 -9.19
CA TYR A 106 -11.73 1.98 -9.67
C TYR A 106 -12.51 1.95 -11.00
N GLU A 107 -13.00 3.10 -11.45
CA GLU A 107 -13.89 3.24 -12.61
C GLU A 107 -13.16 3.59 -13.93
N GLY A 108 -13.89 3.53 -15.05
CA GLY A 108 -13.50 4.11 -16.34
C GLY A 108 -12.57 3.33 -17.28
N ARG A 109 -11.54 2.59 -16.81
CA ARG A 109 -10.57 1.92 -17.73
C ARG A 109 -10.27 0.44 -17.50
N LEU A 110 -10.63 -0.10 -16.35
CA LEU A 110 -10.36 -1.50 -16.01
C LEU A 110 -11.62 -2.35 -16.24
N PRO A 111 -11.49 -3.64 -16.60
CA PRO A 111 -12.53 -4.64 -16.38
C PRO A 111 -12.97 -4.65 -14.91
N ILE A 112 -14.22 -5.02 -14.66
CA ILE A 112 -14.74 -5.21 -13.31
C ILE A 112 -13.87 -6.26 -12.58
N ASP A 113 -13.52 -5.96 -11.33
CA ASP A 113 -12.48 -6.57 -10.49
C ASP A 113 -11.23 -7.16 -11.19
N ILE A 114 -10.58 -6.38 -12.06
CA ILE A 114 -9.31 -6.81 -12.68
C ILE A 114 -8.26 -7.21 -11.62
N LEU A 115 -8.26 -6.57 -10.44
CA LEU A 115 -7.22 -6.70 -9.43
C LEU A 115 -7.12 -8.12 -8.87
N ARG A 116 -8.25 -8.82 -8.79
CA ARG A 116 -8.32 -10.21 -8.33
C ARG A 116 -8.24 -11.22 -9.48
N SER A 117 -8.41 -10.78 -10.72
CA SER A 117 -8.37 -11.65 -11.90
C SER A 117 -7.03 -12.38 -12.06
N GLY A 118 -7.09 -13.62 -12.56
CA GLY A 118 -5.86 -14.34 -12.97
C GLY A 118 -5.07 -13.59 -14.04
N ARG A 119 -5.75 -12.76 -14.85
CA ARG A 119 -5.12 -11.90 -15.86
C ARG A 119 -4.14 -10.92 -15.22
N TYR A 120 -4.56 -10.20 -14.18
CA TYR A 120 -3.71 -9.19 -13.51
C TYR A 120 -2.43 -9.80 -12.95
N TYR A 121 -2.51 -10.92 -12.24
CA TYR A 121 -1.32 -11.58 -11.68
C TYR A 121 -0.35 -12.12 -12.74
N ASN A 122 -0.86 -12.48 -13.92
CA ASN A 122 -0.04 -12.93 -15.04
C ASN A 122 0.52 -11.76 -15.88
N MET A 123 0.13 -10.50 -15.59
CA MET A 123 0.66 -9.34 -16.30
C MET A 123 2.12 -9.03 -15.90
N PRO A 124 2.93 -8.52 -16.85
CA PRO A 124 4.22 -7.93 -16.53
C PRO A 124 4.10 -6.87 -15.42
N LEU A 125 5.08 -6.81 -14.51
CA LEU A 125 5.09 -5.87 -13.40
C LEU A 125 4.81 -4.41 -13.83
N THR A 126 5.36 -3.99 -14.97
CA THR A 126 5.13 -2.63 -15.50
C THR A 126 3.66 -2.35 -15.87
N GLN A 127 2.91 -3.37 -16.30
CA GLN A 127 1.48 -3.22 -16.58
C GLN A 127 0.68 -3.15 -15.27
N ARG A 128 1.00 -4.00 -14.29
CA ARG A 128 0.39 -3.94 -12.95
C ARG A 128 0.61 -2.59 -12.29
N LEU A 129 1.85 -2.08 -12.31
CA LEU A 129 2.18 -0.75 -11.80
C LEU A 129 1.43 0.36 -12.53
N SER A 130 1.25 0.25 -13.84
CA SER A 130 0.43 1.21 -14.60
C SER A 130 -1.02 1.23 -14.11
N ILE A 131 -1.61 0.06 -13.86
CA ILE A 131 -2.98 -0.06 -13.31
C ILE A 131 -3.04 0.57 -11.92
N ASN A 132 -2.09 0.24 -11.04
CA ASN A 132 -2.05 0.80 -9.68
C ASN A 132 -1.87 2.32 -9.70
N HIS A 133 -1.06 2.84 -10.61
CA HIS A 133 -0.86 4.28 -10.80
C HIS A 133 -2.09 5.01 -11.36
N ASP A 134 -2.97 4.31 -12.07
CA ASP A 134 -4.26 4.83 -12.51
C ASP A 134 -5.26 4.83 -11.35
N ILE A 135 -5.25 3.80 -10.51
CA ILE A 135 -6.06 3.75 -9.27
C ILE A 135 -5.66 4.88 -8.31
N TYR A 136 -4.36 5.08 -8.13
CA TYR A 136 -3.81 6.13 -7.27
C TYR A 136 -3.73 7.50 -7.94
N LYS A 137 -4.36 7.73 -9.10
CA LYS A 137 -4.17 8.93 -9.92
C LYS A 137 -4.28 10.24 -9.12
N TYR A 138 -5.29 10.39 -8.27
CA TYR A 138 -5.49 11.62 -7.51
C TYR A 138 -4.44 11.82 -6.40
N LYS A 139 -4.13 10.76 -5.64
CA LYS A 139 -3.04 10.77 -4.65
C LYS A 139 -1.69 11.05 -5.32
N LYS A 140 -1.37 10.37 -6.41
CA LYS A 140 -0.16 10.61 -7.22
C LYS A 140 -0.06 12.06 -7.73
N ASN A 141 -1.14 12.60 -8.28
CA ASN A 141 -1.16 13.98 -8.79
C ASN A 141 -0.97 14.99 -7.67
N TYR A 142 -1.56 14.71 -6.50
CA TYR A 142 -1.35 15.52 -5.31
C TYR A 142 0.11 15.48 -4.86
N VAL A 143 0.68 14.29 -4.70
CA VAL A 143 2.03 14.09 -4.17
C VAL A 143 3.10 14.68 -5.10
N THR A 144 2.97 14.47 -6.41
CA THR A 144 3.93 15.01 -7.38
C THR A 144 3.75 16.50 -7.67
N ASN A 145 2.53 17.03 -7.56
CA ASN A 145 2.17 18.44 -7.74
C ASN A 145 2.89 19.20 -8.87
N ARG A 146 3.17 18.53 -9.99
CA ARG A 146 3.99 19.11 -11.08
C ARG A 146 3.39 20.37 -11.68
N ARG A 147 2.07 20.54 -11.60
CA ARG A 147 1.38 21.75 -12.07
C ARG A 147 1.49 22.88 -11.05
N GLY A 148 1.36 22.59 -9.76
CA GLY A 148 1.44 23.58 -8.69
C GLY A 148 2.81 24.24 -8.59
N GLY A 149 3.89 23.45 -8.58
CA GLY A 149 5.26 24.00 -8.55
C GLY A 149 5.55 24.96 -9.72
N ARG A 150 5.06 24.63 -10.92
CA ARG A 150 5.22 25.48 -12.11
C ARG A 150 4.36 26.74 -12.06
N ALA A 151 3.11 26.60 -11.59
CA ALA A 151 2.21 27.74 -11.44
C ALA A 151 2.75 28.75 -10.42
N LEU A 152 3.34 28.27 -9.32
CA LEU A 152 3.98 29.14 -8.33
C LEU A 152 5.18 29.88 -8.92
N ALA A 153 6.09 29.19 -9.60
CA ALA A 153 7.25 29.80 -10.26
C ALA A 153 6.84 30.94 -11.20
N ILE A 154 5.82 30.70 -12.04
CA ILE A 154 5.30 31.71 -12.95
C ILE A 154 4.69 32.87 -12.15
N GLY A 155 3.78 32.59 -11.23
CA GLY A 155 3.09 33.61 -10.44
C GLY A 155 4.03 34.50 -9.62
N GLU A 156 5.12 33.95 -9.09
CA GLU A 156 6.16 34.73 -8.42
C GLU A 156 6.94 35.60 -9.39
N ALA A 157 7.29 35.09 -10.57
CA ALA A 157 7.93 35.87 -11.62
C ALA A 157 7.04 37.04 -12.10
N GLU A 158 5.70 36.89 -12.09
CA GLU A 158 4.78 37.98 -12.45
C GLU A 158 4.74 39.11 -11.42
N ARG A 159 5.05 38.81 -10.16
CA ARG A 159 5.02 39.76 -9.04
C ARG A 159 6.36 40.45 -8.77
N MET A 160 7.41 40.12 -9.54
CA MET A 160 8.73 40.76 -9.38
C MET A 160 8.67 42.24 -9.81
N ASP A 161 9.37 43.10 -9.09
CA ASP A 161 9.48 44.54 -9.41
C ASP A 161 9.99 44.79 -10.83
N VAL A 162 10.94 43.96 -11.27
CA VAL A 162 11.40 43.88 -12.65
C VAL A 162 10.89 42.58 -13.25
N ARG A 163 9.94 42.70 -14.17
CA ARG A 163 9.34 41.56 -14.87
C ARG A 163 10.39 40.89 -15.78
N PRO A 164 10.70 39.59 -15.61
CA PRO A 164 11.68 38.92 -16.44
C PRO A 164 11.13 38.60 -17.83
N ASP A 165 11.99 38.66 -18.85
CA ASP A 165 11.66 38.23 -20.22
C ASP A 165 11.47 36.70 -20.32
N TRP A 166 12.16 35.94 -19.44
CA TRP A 166 12.13 34.48 -19.42
C TRP A 166 11.97 33.89 -18.02
N VAL A 167 11.12 32.87 -17.91
CA VAL A 167 11.04 31.98 -16.75
C VAL A 167 11.59 30.61 -17.14
N ILE A 168 12.66 30.19 -16.47
CA ILE A 168 13.35 28.94 -16.75
C ILE A 168 13.08 27.98 -15.62
N LEU A 169 12.55 26.80 -15.97
CA LEU A 169 12.23 25.75 -15.02
C LEU A 169 13.26 24.63 -15.13
N LEU A 170 13.97 24.38 -14.04
CA LEU A 170 14.92 23.28 -13.89
C LEU A 170 14.40 22.28 -12.85
N ASP A 171 14.63 21.00 -13.13
CA ASP A 171 14.54 19.98 -12.08
C ASP A 171 15.67 20.24 -11.07
N TRP A 172 15.41 19.99 -9.78
CA TRP A 172 16.33 20.36 -8.69
C TRP A 172 17.71 19.68 -8.80
N ASP A 173 17.78 18.53 -9.48
CA ASP A 173 18.99 17.72 -9.64
C ASP A 173 19.92 18.19 -10.78
N VAL A 174 19.51 19.19 -11.57
CA VAL A 174 20.25 19.64 -12.76
C VAL A 174 21.39 20.60 -12.39
N LEU A 175 22.65 20.14 -12.43
CA LEU A 175 23.81 21.04 -12.32
C LEU A 175 24.13 21.71 -13.68
N LEU A 176 24.33 23.03 -13.68
CA LEU A 176 24.84 23.80 -14.81
C LEU A 176 26.22 24.39 -14.48
N LEU A 177 27.24 23.97 -15.23
CA LEU A 177 28.60 24.49 -15.17
C LEU A 177 28.72 25.84 -15.89
N PRO A 178 29.79 26.64 -15.66
CA PRO A 178 29.96 27.96 -16.25
C PRO A 178 29.76 28.05 -17.76
N GLU A 179 30.25 27.07 -18.52
CA GLU A 179 30.08 26.99 -19.97
C GLU A 179 28.62 26.75 -20.36
N GLN A 180 27.89 25.93 -19.60
CA GLN A 180 26.48 25.64 -19.85
C GLN A 180 25.61 26.86 -19.54
N TRP A 181 25.94 27.61 -18.47
CA TRP A 181 25.34 28.91 -18.22
C TRP A 181 25.60 29.91 -19.36
N ALA A 182 26.80 29.93 -19.93
CA ALA A 182 27.14 30.76 -21.08
C ALA A 182 26.32 30.39 -22.33
N ASN A 183 26.15 29.10 -22.58
CA ASN A 183 25.36 28.59 -23.70
C ASN A 183 23.86 28.92 -23.53
N LEU A 184 23.33 28.80 -22.31
CA LEU A 184 21.97 29.20 -22.00
C LEU A 184 21.74 30.70 -22.28
N ARG A 185 22.66 31.58 -21.87
CA ARG A 185 22.60 33.02 -22.20
C ARG A 185 22.53 33.28 -23.69
N HIS A 186 23.40 32.61 -24.44
CA HIS A 186 23.48 32.80 -25.88
C HIS A 186 22.16 32.43 -26.54
N ALA A 187 21.57 31.29 -26.17
CA ALA A 187 20.29 30.86 -26.71
C ALA A 187 19.12 31.80 -26.36
N LEU A 188 19.02 32.30 -25.13
CA LEU A 188 17.96 33.25 -24.75
C LEU A 188 18.06 34.55 -25.57
N ARG A 189 19.28 35.03 -25.83
CA ARG A 189 19.53 36.21 -26.70
C ARG A 189 19.09 35.95 -28.14
N GLU A 190 19.43 34.80 -28.71
CA GLU A 190 19.01 34.42 -30.06
C GLU A 190 17.49 34.31 -30.18
N MET A 191 16.84 33.69 -29.19
CA MET A 191 15.37 33.58 -29.15
C MET A 191 14.70 34.95 -29.06
N THR A 192 15.21 35.84 -28.20
CA THR A 192 14.62 37.18 -28.00
C THR A 192 14.77 38.06 -29.25
N SER A 193 15.86 37.86 -30.00
CA SER A 193 16.15 38.61 -31.22
C SER A 193 15.33 38.15 -32.44
N ASN A 194 14.69 36.98 -32.37
CA ASN A 194 13.97 36.38 -33.48
C ASN A 194 12.46 36.24 -33.13
N LYS A 195 11.62 37.11 -33.68
CA LYS A 195 10.17 37.19 -33.34
C LYS A 195 9.35 36.00 -33.86
N ASP A 196 9.87 35.22 -34.82
CA ASP A 196 9.16 34.12 -35.49
C ASP A 196 9.54 32.71 -35.03
N ILE A 197 10.34 32.57 -33.96
CA ILE A 197 10.76 31.26 -33.45
C ILE A 197 9.75 30.75 -32.40
N THR A 198 8.74 30.01 -32.86
CA THR A 198 8.07 28.96 -32.06
C THR A 198 8.88 27.65 -32.04
N GLN A 199 10.17 27.68 -32.41
CA GLN A 199 10.97 26.46 -32.58
C GLN A 199 11.80 26.11 -31.34
N GLN A 200 11.79 24.81 -31.06
CA GLN A 200 12.71 24.12 -30.15
C GLN A 200 14.16 24.50 -30.44
N LEU A 201 14.86 25.06 -29.46
CA LEU A 201 16.32 25.17 -29.50
C LEU A 201 16.92 23.98 -28.77
N ASN A 202 17.51 23.07 -29.55
CA ASN A 202 18.41 22.03 -29.07
C ASN A 202 19.83 22.62 -29.01
N ILE A 203 20.26 23.05 -27.82
CA ILE A 203 21.63 23.51 -27.61
C ILE A 203 22.47 22.26 -27.34
N ARG A 204 23.41 21.92 -28.22
CA ARG A 204 24.38 20.83 -28.01
C ARG A 204 25.75 21.44 -27.71
N SER A 205 26.29 21.19 -26.52
CA SER A 205 27.75 21.18 -26.31
C SER A 205 28.20 19.72 -26.16
N ALA A 206 29.52 19.48 -26.19
CA ALA A 206 30.13 18.17 -26.38
C ALA A 206 29.59 17.03 -25.49
N ASP A 207 28.94 17.33 -24.35
CA ASP A 207 28.38 16.33 -23.45
C ASP A 207 26.96 16.57 -22.92
N VAL A 208 26.24 17.65 -23.28
CA VAL A 208 24.84 17.86 -22.83
C VAL A 208 23.98 18.58 -23.88
N SER A 209 22.78 18.05 -24.12
CA SER A 209 21.75 18.71 -24.93
C SER A 209 20.62 19.28 -24.07
N PHE A 210 20.32 20.56 -24.20
CA PHE A 210 19.16 21.19 -23.57
C PHE A 210 18.12 21.57 -24.62
N ARG A 211 16.84 21.37 -24.32
CA ARG A 211 15.73 21.63 -25.25
C ARG A 211 14.79 22.69 -24.67
N LEU A 212 15.00 23.96 -24.99
CA LEU A 212 14.07 25.03 -24.62
C LEU A 212 12.86 24.99 -25.55
N VAL A 213 11.65 24.86 -25.00
CA VAL A 213 10.40 24.81 -25.77
C VAL A 213 9.40 25.81 -25.22
N ASP A 214 9.03 26.78 -26.05
CA ASP A 214 7.89 27.67 -25.79
C ASP A 214 6.58 26.89 -26.03
N HIS A 215 5.95 26.43 -24.96
CA HIS A 215 4.73 25.62 -24.98
C HIS A 215 3.53 26.41 -24.50
N THR A 216 3.16 27.54 -25.14
CA THR A 216 2.00 28.32 -24.66
C THR A 216 1.11 28.88 -25.77
N ALA A 217 0.35 28.00 -26.45
CA ALA A 217 -0.79 28.45 -27.28
C ALA A 217 -2.16 28.24 -26.61
N ALA A 218 -2.30 27.37 -25.60
CA ALA A 218 -3.64 26.91 -25.17
C ALA A 218 -4.11 27.34 -23.77
N TYR A 219 -3.22 27.72 -22.83
CA TYR A 219 -3.63 27.90 -21.42
C TYR A 219 -2.86 28.98 -20.62
N MET A 220 -2.19 29.93 -21.26
CA MET A 220 -1.40 30.96 -20.55
C MET A 220 -1.55 32.36 -21.17
N PRO A 221 -1.31 33.45 -20.40
CA PRO A 221 -1.24 34.80 -20.96
C PRO A 221 -0.18 34.87 -22.06
N ARG A 222 -0.50 35.45 -23.22
CA ARG A 222 0.39 35.55 -24.41
C ARG A 222 1.71 36.32 -24.22
N GLN A 223 2.08 36.66 -22.99
CA GLN A 223 3.07 37.70 -22.66
C GLN A 223 4.42 37.15 -22.17
N TYR A 224 4.54 35.86 -21.88
CA TYR A 224 5.77 35.23 -21.36
C TYR A 224 6.28 34.11 -22.26
N ARG A 225 7.59 33.91 -22.28
CA ARG A 225 8.22 32.73 -22.89
C ARG A 225 8.73 31.80 -21.80
N VAL A 226 8.26 30.55 -21.81
CA VAL A 226 8.65 29.53 -20.84
C VAL A 226 9.60 28.53 -21.51
N GLY A 227 10.77 28.30 -20.92
CA GLY A 227 11.71 27.29 -21.37
C GLY A 227 11.86 26.18 -20.33
N ARG A 228 11.59 24.93 -20.71
CA ARG A 228 11.93 23.77 -19.88
C ARG A 228 13.29 23.23 -20.28
N ILE A 229 14.14 22.90 -19.32
CA ILE A 229 15.33 22.10 -19.61
C ILE A 229 15.10 20.70 -19.04
N GLN A 230 14.97 19.71 -19.92
CA GLN A 230 14.95 18.29 -19.52
C GLN A 230 16.33 17.70 -19.77
N SER A 231 16.93 17.10 -18.74
CA SER A 231 18.13 16.30 -18.94
C SER A 231 17.79 15.03 -19.72
N ALA A 232 18.48 14.81 -20.84
CA ALA A 232 18.53 13.52 -21.52
C ALA A 232 19.74 12.68 -21.05
N ILE A 233 20.44 13.09 -19.99
CA ILE A 233 21.71 12.49 -19.58
C ILE A 233 21.72 12.33 -18.05
N LYS A 234 21.83 11.07 -17.63
CA LYS A 234 22.11 10.66 -16.24
C LYS A 234 23.47 11.22 -15.83
N LEU A 235 23.53 11.87 -14.68
CA LEU A 235 24.80 12.17 -14.01
C LEU A 235 25.43 10.87 -13.49
N ALA A 236 26.76 10.80 -13.53
CA ALA A 236 27.58 9.69 -13.09
C ALA A 236 27.31 9.28 -11.62
N PRO A 237 27.52 8.01 -11.23
CA PRO A 237 27.18 7.54 -9.89
C PRO A 237 28.01 8.24 -8.80
N VAL A 238 27.32 8.71 -7.76
CA VAL A 238 27.91 8.90 -6.43
C VAL A 238 27.91 7.53 -5.75
N GLY A 239 29.10 6.99 -5.49
CA GLY A 239 29.28 5.83 -4.59
C GLY A 239 29.63 4.49 -5.24
N GLU A 240 30.85 4.34 -5.78
CA GLU A 240 31.57 3.09 -5.53
C GLU A 240 32.26 3.20 -4.17
N LYS A 241 31.72 2.42 -3.22
CA LYS A 241 32.33 1.93 -1.96
C LYS A 241 33.65 2.59 -1.55
N THR A 242 33.58 3.35 -0.46
CA THR A 242 34.57 3.38 0.64
C THR A 242 35.83 2.53 0.42
N LYS A 243 36.81 3.07 -0.30
CA LYS A 243 38.22 2.64 -0.21
C LYS A 243 39.08 3.86 0.07
N ARG A 244 39.49 3.95 1.34
CA ARG A 244 40.64 4.68 1.89
C ARG A 244 41.22 5.78 0.98
N TRP A 245 40.94 7.02 1.37
CA TRP A 245 41.85 8.14 1.13
C TRP A 245 43.28 7.75 1.54
N ARG A 246 44.18 7.61 0.57
CA ARG A 246 45.61 7.89 0.75
C ARG A 246 45.92 9.09 -0.11
N GLU A 247 46.58 10.08 0.48
CA GLU A 247 47.13 11.23 -0.23
C GLU A 247 48.00 10.77 -1.41
N PRO A 248 47.94 11.42 -2.58
CA PRO A 248 48.95 11.22 -3.61
C PRO A 248 50.26 11.84 -3.13
N SER A 249 51.30 11.01 -3.06
CA SER A 249 52.68 11.46 -2.94
C SER A 249 53.02 12.48 -4.03
N LYS A 250 53.73 13.53 -3.64
CA LYS A 250 54.49 14.40 -4.53
C LYS A 250 55.40 13.52 -5.41
N ASP A 251 55.16 13.48 -6.71
CA ASP A 251 56.15 13.43 -7.79
C ASP A 251 55.43 13.40 -9.14
N GLY A 252 55.82 14.28 -10.06
CA GLY A 252 55.13 14.52 -11.33
C GLY A 252 55.58 13.60 -12.47
N ALA A 253 54.69 13.40 -13.46
CA ALA A 253 55.03 13.23 -14.88
C ALA A 253 53.78 13.17 -15.80
N SER A 254 53.79 14.03 -16.83
CA SER A 254 53.27 13.92 -18.21
C SER A 254 51.93 13.26 -18.58
N LEU A 255 51.01 14.10 -19.12
CA LEU A 255 50.42 14.10 -20.49
C LEU A 255 50.28 12.78 -21.29
N GLU A 256 49.03 12.43 -21.66
CA GLU A 256 48.50 12.17 -23.03
C GLU A 256 47.39 11.08 -23.12
N GLN A 257 46.34 11.45 -23.88
CA GLN A 257 45.30 10.69 -24.60
C GLN A 257 43.91 10.42 -23.98
N PRO A 258 42.82 10.90 -24.63
CA PRO A 258 41.44 10.58 -24.30
C PRO A 258 40.94 9.34 -25.08
N ILE A 259 40.40 8.36 -24.36
CA ILE A 259 39.73 7.18 -24.93
C ILE A 259 38.25 7.53 -25.19
N LEU A 260 37.87 7.48 -26.47
CA LEU A 260 36.50 7.42 -26.99
C LEU A 260 35.75 6.17 -26.49
N PHE A 261 34.49 6.30 -26.03
CA PHE A 261 33.49 5.21 -26.14
C PHE A 261 32.02 5.70 -26.20
N HIS A 262 31.39 5.36 -27.34
CA HIS A 262 30.00 5.05 -27.71
C HIS A 262 28.74 5.67 -27.06
N ALA A 263 28.00 6.39 -27.94
CA ALA A 263 26.61 6.17 -28.38
C ALA A 263 25.52 5.88 -27.34
N PHE A 264 24.59 6.83 -27.15
CA PHE A 264 23.23 6.51 -26.69
C PHE A 264 22.15 7.13 -27.59
N LYS A 265 21.23 6.24 -27.98
CA LYS A 265 20.00 6.46 -28.75
C LYS A 265 19.12 7.52 -28.09
N GLU A 266 18.53 8.36 -28.94
CA GLU A 266 17.38 9.22 -28.62
C GLU A 266 16.31 8.45 -27.84
N SER A 267 16.00 8.92 -26.63
CA SER A 267 14.86 8.44 -25.87
C SER A 267 13.60 9.22 -26.27
N LYS A 268 12.59 8.47 -26.74
CA LYS A 268 11.22 8.93 -26.97
C LYS A 268 10.62 9.55 -25.68
N PRO A 269 9.53 10.34 -25.77
CA PRO A 269 8.94 11.06 -24.64
C PRO A 269 8.66 10.13 -23.46
N HIS A 270 8.98 10.60 -22.24
CA HIS A 270 8.91 9.88 -20.96
C HIS A 270 7.83 8.78 -20.87
N ARG A 271 8.22 7.53 -21.13
CA ARG A 271 7.69 6.42 -20.34
C ARG A 271 8.37 6.51 -18.97
N MET A 272 7.59 6.50 -17.88
CA MET A 272 8.17 6.33 -16.54
C MET A 272 9.03 5.06 -16.57
N ASP A 273 10.30 5.16 -16.17
CA ASP A 273 11.13 3.98 -16.02
C ASP A 273 10.59 3.10 -14.90
N ARG A 274 10.78 1.79 -15.00
CA ARG A 274 10.24 0.78 -14.07
C ARG A 274 10.59 1.11 -12.63
N GLY A 275 11.83 1.52 -12.35
CA GLY A 275 12.29 1.87 -11.00
C GLY A 275 11.50 3.02 -10.38
N TYR A 276 11.26 4.08 -11.14
CA TYR A 276 10.45 5.21 -10.70
C TYR A 276 9.00 4.80 -10.38
N MET A 277 8.40 3.93 -11.21
CA MET A 277 7.02 3.48 -10.98
C MET A 277 6.88 2.64 -9.71
N VAL A 278 7.88 1.80 -9.39
CA VAL A 278 7.92 1.02 -8.15
C VAL A 278 8.02 1.96 -6.96
N ASN A 279 9.06 2.78 -6.93
CA ASN A 279 9.34 3.64 -5.78
C ASN A 279 8.23 4.64 -5.49
N LEU A 280 7.62 5.27 -6.52
CA LEU A 280 6.48 6.16 -6.32
C LEU A 280 5.25 5.42 -5.79
N PHE A 281 5.02 4.17 -6.22
CA PHE A 281 3.90 3.39 -5.69
C PHE A 281 4.14 2.96 -4.25
N ASP A 282 5.37 2.58 -3.91
CA ASP A 282 5.76 2.26 -2.53
C ASP A 282 5.64 3.48 -1.61
N GLU A 283 6.03 4.66 -2.07
CA GLU A 283 5.82 5.90 -1.31
C GLU A 283 4.33 6.17 -1.07
N LEU A 284 3.49 6.00 -2.11
CA LEU A 284 2.06 6.21 -1.96
C LEU A 284 1.43 5.28 -0.92
N LYS A 285 1.89 4.03 -0.83
CA LYS A 285 1.49 3.10 0.24
C LYS A 285 2.01 3.56 1.60
N ALA A 286 3.26 4.00 1.69
CA ALA A 286 3.83 4.50 2.95
C ALA A 286 3.08 5.72 3.49
N LEU A 287 2.65 6.63 2.60
CA LEU A 287 1.80 7.77 2.94
C LEU A 287 0.41 7.33 3.41
N ASP A 288 -0.21 6.33 2.79
CA ASP A 288 -1.49 5.76 3.25
C ASP A 288 -1.34 5.08 4.63
N THR A 289 -0.24 4.34 4.84
CA THR A 289 0.11 3.75 6.15
C THR A 289 0.27 4.84 7.21
N THR A 290 0.93 5.96 6.86
CA THR A 290 1.04 7.13 7.74
C THR A 290 -0.33 7.74 8.03
N VAL A 291 -1.23 7.82 7.04
CA VAL A 291 -2.59 8.31 7.25
C VAL A 291 -3.36 7.41 8.23
N ALA A 292 -3.32 6.11 8.02
CA ALA A 292 -3.99 5.13 8.88
C ALA A 292 -3.50 5.24 10.33
N ALA A 293 -2.18 5.32 10.54
CA ALA A 293 -1.60 5.44 11.87
C ALA A 293 -1.91 6.80 12.52
N LYS A 294 -1.58 7.91 11.83
CA LYS A 294 -1.64 9.27 12.40
C LYS A 294 -3.06 9.79 12.59
N TYR A 295 -3.96 9.50 11.67
CA TYR A 295 -5.30 10.09 11.66
C TYR A 295 -6.40 9.13 12.10
N HIS A 296 -6.15 7.81 12.08
CA HIS A 296 -7.12 6.80 12.49
C HIS A 296 -6.65 5.95 13.67
N GLY A 297 -5.42 6.16 14.17
CA GLY A 297 -4.87 5.39 15.29
C GLY A 297 -4.70 3.91 14.95
N PHE A 298 -4.56 3.58 13.66
CA PHE A 298 -4.43 2.21 13.20
C PHE A 298 -3.01 1.69 13.44
N THR A 299 -2.91 0.63 14.24
CA THR A 299 -1.68 -0.03 14.66
C THR A 299 -1.91 -1.54 14.69
N ASP A 300 -0.86 -2.32 14.92
CA ASP A 300 -0.94 -3.77 15.14
C ASP A 300 -1.81 -4.15 16.36
N ARG A 301 -1.93 -3.23 17.33
CA ARG A 301 -2.77 -3.40 18.53
C ARG A 301 -4.22 -2.99 18.34
N THR A 302 -4.57 -2.36 17.23
CA THR A 302 -5.94 -1.88 17.00
C THR A 302 -6.92 -3.06 16.97
N LEU A 303 -7.90 -3.04 17.87
CA LEU A 303 -9.04 -3.94 17.80
C LEU A 303 -9.89 -3.60 16.57
N LEU A 304 -10.17 -4.63 15.77
CA LEU A 304 -10.86 -4.52 14.50
C LEU A 304 -12.37 -4.66 14.62
N MET A 305 -12.84 -5.50 15.55
CA MET A 305 -14.25 -5.83 15.75
C MET A 305 -14.77 -5.32 17.08
N TYR A 306 -13.91 -5.27 18.11
CA TYR A 306 -14.25 -4.71 19.40
C TYR A 306 -13.88 -3.23 19.50
N ASN A 307 -14.64 -2.49 20.31
CA ASN A 307 -14.28 -1.13 20.69
C ASN A 307 -13.64 -1.14 22.08
N GLU A 308 -12.31 -0.96 22.13
CA GLU A 308 -11.54 -1.02 23.37
C GLU A 308 -12.04 -0.04 24.43
N THR A 309 -12.37 1.20 24.03
CA THR A 309 -12.90 2.20 24.97
C THR A 309 -14.22 1.77 25.57
N ILE A 310 -15.13 1.21 24.76
CA ILE A 310 -16.41 0.68 25.25
C ILE A 310 -16.18 -0.50 26.18
N LEU A 311 -15.32 -1.47 25.80
CA LEU A 311 -15.02 -2.62 26.64
C LEU A 311 -14.48 -2.20 28.02
N GLN A 312 -13.58 -1.21 28.09
CA GLN A 312 -13.04 -0.71 29.36
C GLN A 312 -14.10 -0.01 30.21
N LEU A 313 -14.99 0.78 29.59
CA LEU A 313 -16.09 1.44 30.30
C LEU A 313 -17.09 0.41 30.84
N GLU A 314 -17.46 -0.58 30.02
CA GLU A 314 -18.37 -1.67 30.39
C GLU A 314 -17.79 -2.53 31.53
N LYS A 315 -16.50 -2.88 31.44
CA LYS A 315 -15.76 -3.58 32.49
C LYS A 315 -15.78 -2.82 33.82
N GLN A 316 -15.45 -1.53 33.81
CA GLN A 316 -15.45 -0.71 35.01
C GLN A 316 -16.87 -0.59 35.59
N ARG A 317 -17.87 -0.37 34.73
CA ARG A 317 -19.27 -0.26 35.15
C ARG A 317 -19.78 -1.56 35.77
N TYR A 318 -19.45 -2.70 35.19
CA TYR A 318 -19.76 -4.02 35.74
C TYR A 318 -19.15 -4.22 37.13
N ARG A 319 -17.87 -3.84 37.33
CA ARG A 319 -17.20 -3.90 38.63
C ARG A 319 -17.92 -3.09 39.70
N ASP A 320 -18.35 -1.88 39.35
CA ASP A 320 -19.07 -1.01 40.28
C ASP A 320 -20.47 -1.56 40.63
N LEU A 321 -21.14 -2.21 39.68
CA LEU A 321 -22.42 -2.87 39.89
C LEU A 321 -22.28 -4.09 40.82
N VAL A 322 -21.30 -4.96 40.58
CA VAL A 322 -21.03 -6.13 41.43
C VAL A 322 -20.58 -5.71 42.83
N ALA A 323 -19.77 -4.65 42.95
CA ALA A 323 -19.34 -4.10 44.22
C ALA A 323 -20.42 -3.26 44.94
N LYS A 324 -21.63 -3.15 44.37
CA LYS A 324 -22.75 -2.35 44.91
C LYS A 324 -22.40 -0.88 45.14
N LYS A 325 -21.47 -0.33 44.35
CA LYS A 325 -21.11 1.11 44.36
C LYS A 325 -22.12 1.98 43.63
N VAL A 326 -22.95 1.38 42.77
CA VAL A 326 -24.08 2.04 42.12
C VAL A 326 -25.32 1.88 43.00
N SER A 327 -25.79 2.98 43.60
CA SER A 327 -26.90 2.97 44.57
C SER A 327 -28.26 2.65 43.96
N ASN A 328 -28.53 3.14 42.74
CA ASN A 328 -29.75 2.86 41.97
C ASN A 328 -29.39 2.52 40.51
N PRO A 329 -29.12 1.24 40.19
CA PRO A 329 -28.85 0.81 38.81
C PRO A 329 -30.07 1.05 37.92
N ASN A 330 -29.84 1.59 36.71
CA ASN A 330 -30.90 1.74 35.71
C ASN A 330 -31.06 0.47 34.85
N GLU A 331 -32.00 0.48 33.90
CA GLU A 331 -32.25 -0.67 33.02
C GLU A 331 -31.01 -1.11 32.23
N ARG A 332 -30.26 -0.18 31.65
CA ARG A 332 -29.02 -0.49 30.90
C ARG A 332 -27.94 -1.10 31.79
N ASP A 333 -27.86 -0.68 33.05
CA ASP A 333 -26.94 -1.29 34.02
C ASP A 333 -27.31 -2.74 34.31
N LEU A 334 -28.60 -3.02 34.44
CA LEU A 334 -29.10 -4.38 34.66
C LEU A 334 -28.89 -5.27 33.42
N GLU A 335 -29.11 -4.73 32.22
CA GLU A 335 -28.83 -5.40 30.94
C GLU A 335 -27.33 -5.71 30.78
N LEU A 336 -26.46 -4.72 31.01
CA LEU A 336 -25.01 -4.90 30.96
C LEU A 336 -24.54 -5.96 31.95
N LYS A 337 -25.04 -5.89 33.19
CA LYS A 337 -24.70 -6.88 34.22
C LYS A 337 -25.16 -8.27 33.80
N SER A 338 -26.40 -8.41 33.33
CA SER A 338 -26.94 -9.70 32.85
C SER A 338 -26.15 -10.25 31.67
N LEU A 339 -25.70 -9.40 30.76
CA LEU A 339 -24.89 -9.77 29.60
C LEU A 339 -23.52 -10.32 30.05
N ILE A 340 -22.82 -9.63 30.95
CA ILE A 340 -21.51 -10.06 31.45
C ILE A 340 -21.64 -11.30 32.35
N ASP A 341 -22.68 -11.40 33.18
CA ASP A 341 -22.97 -12.60 33.96
C ASP A 341 -23.18 -13.82 33.02
N THR A 342 -23.85 -13.61 31.88
CA THR A 342 -24.05 -14.65 30.85
C THR A 342 -22.72 -15.04 30.20
N LEU A 343 -21.88 -14.06 29.85
CA LEU A 343 -20.53 -14.31 29.34
C LEU A 343 -19.69 -15.15 30.32
N ILE A 344 -19.73 -14.83 31.61
CA ILE A 344 -19.01 -15.57 32.66
C ILE A 344 -19.53 -17.00 32.76
N LYS A 345 -20.86 -17.20 32.75
CA LYS A 345 -21.46 -18.54 32.75
C LYS A 345 -21.03 -19.37 31.53
N ASP A 346 -21.02 -18.76 30.34
CA ASP A 346 -20.56 -19.40 29.11
C ASP A 346 -19.06 -19.72 29.18
N ALA A 347 -18.26 -18.86 29.82
CA ALA A 347 -16.83 -19.08 30.02
C ALA A 347 -16.55 -20.18 31.05
N ASP A 348 -17.33 -20.28 32.12
CA ASP A 348 -17.25 -21.38 33.09
C ASP A 348 -17.57 -22.72 32.43
N TYR A 349 -18.60 -22.76 31.57
CA TYR A 349 -18.85 -23.94 30.74
C TYR A 349 -17.66 -24.21 29.82
N SER A 350 -17.18 -23.21 29.09
CA SER A 350 -16.06 -23.32 28.15
C SER A 350 -14.77 -23.81 28.82
N LYS A 351 -14.54 -23.48 30.10
CA LYS A 351 -13.39 -23.95 30.88
C LYS A 351 -13.35 -25.47 31.01
N THR A 352 -14.51 -26.11 31.03
CA THR A 352 -14.64 -27.58 31.13
C THR A 352 -14.49 -28.31 29.79
N GLN A 353 -14.44 -27.57 28.69
CA GLN A 353 -14.40 -28.12 27.33
C GLN A 353 -12.97 -28.15 26.78
N GLY A 354 -12.75 -28.94 25.72
CA GLY A 354 -11.45 -29.05 25.07
C GLY A 354 -10.33 -29.57 25.99
N PRO A 355 -9.04 -29.39 25.63
CA PRO A 355 -8.58 -28.69 24.43
C PRO A 355 -8.95 -29.44 23.15
N TRP A 356 -8.94 -28.73 22.03
CA TRP A 356 -9.19 -29.30 20.70
C TRP A 356 -7.89 -29.36 19.91
N SER A 357 -7.77 -30.35 19.04
CA SER A 357 -6.61 -30.54 18.17
C SER A 357 -7.06 -31.19 16.87
N VAL A 358 -6.40 -30.85 15.76
CA VAL A 358 -6.57 -31.61 14.51
C VAL A 358 -6.05 -33.04 14.62
N THR A 359 -5.18 -33.37 15.57
CA THR A 359 -4.69 -34.74 15.73
C THR A 359 -5.69 -35.68 16.41
N TYR A 360 -6.78 -35.13 16.97
CA TYR A 360 -7.81 -35.89 17.67
C TYR A 360 -8.90 -36.47 16.77
N LYS A 361 -8.94 -36.06 15.49
CA LYS A 361 -9.85 -36.67 14.52
C LYS A 361 -9.63 -38.19 14.41
N THR A 362 -10.71 -38.91 14.19
CA THR A 362 -10.68 -40.37 14.08
C THR A 362 -10.36 -40.84 12.65
N GLU A 363 -10.66 -40.03 11.63
CA GLU A 363 -10.29 -40.31 10.24
C GLU A 363 -8.99 -39.62 9.83
N LEU A 364 -8.25 -40.21 8.91
CA LEU A 364 -7.02 -39.62 8.38
C LEU A 364 -7.29 -38.80 7.11
N PRO A 365 -6.59 -37.66 6.92
CA PRO A 365 -6.57 -37.00 5.63
C PRO A 365 -5.84 -37.87 4.60
N PRO A 366 -6.00 -37.58 3.30
CA PRO A 366 -5.27 -38.26 2.23
C PRO A 366 -3.74 -38.29 2.41
N SER A 367 -3.14 -37.27 3.05
CA SER A 367 -1.71 -37.25 3.37
C SER A 367 -1.27 -38.26 4.42
N ARG A 368 -2.23 -38.81 5.18
CA ARG A 368 -2.02 -39.62 6.39
C ARG A 368 -1.30 -38.90 7.54
N ASN A 369 -1.04 -37.60 7.40
CA ASN A 369 -0.50 -36.77 8.45
C ASN A 369 -1.65 -36.21 9.30
N LYS A 370 -1.73 -36.61 10.59
CA LYS A 370 -2.78 -36.15 11.51
C LYS A 370 -2.74 -34.64 11.79
N HIS A 371 -1.60 -33.99 11.58
CA HIS A 371 -1.47 -32.53 11.74
C HIS A 371 -2.17 -31.74 10.63
N ASP A 372 -2.52 -32.38 9.52
CA ASP A 372 -3.19 -31.68 8.42
C ASP A 372 -4.69 -31.55 8.71
N TYR A 373 -5.21 -30.32 8.62
CA TYR A 373 -6.64 -30.06 8.75
C TYR A 373 -7.44 -30.80 7.69
N TYR A 374 -8.48 -31.53 8.11
CA TYR A 374 -9.25 -32.43 7.27
C TYR A 374 -10.77 -32.23 7.43
N SER A 375 -11.44 -32.02 6.30
CA SER A 375 -12.89 -32.09 6.20
C SER A 375 -13.32 -32.61 4.83
N VAL A 376 -14.55 -33.09 4.73
CA VAL A 376 -15.12 -33.68 3.50
C VAL A 376 -16.22 -32.80 2.92
N LYS A 377 -16.41 -32.84 1.60
CA LYS A 377 -17.61 -32.23 1.01
C LYS A 377 -18.85 -33.00 1.51
N PRO A 378 -19.85 -32.30 2.08
CA PRO A 378 -20.93 -32.96 2.80
C PRO A 378 -21.76 -33.89 1.90
N TYR A 379 -21.95 -33.57 0.62
CA TYR A 379 -22.87 -34.30 -0.27
C TYR A 379 -22.17 -35.28 -1.23
N TYR A 380 -20.96 -35.74 -0.93
CA TYR A 380 -20.22 -36.64 -1.81
C TYR A 380 -19.97 -37.97 -1.11
N TRP A 381 -20.36 -39.06 -1.79
CA TRP A 381 -20.38 -40.42 -1.23
C TRP A 381 -19.60 -41.39 -2.11
N PRO A 382 -19.09 -42.51 -1.55
CA PRO A 382 -18.53 -43.59 -2.35
C PRO A 382 -19.45 -44.01 -3.49
N ASP A 383 -18.88 -44.17 -4.68
CA ASP A 383 -19.61 -44.65 -5.86
C ASP A 383 -19.82 -46.17 -5.75
N PRO A 384 -21.05 -46.66 -5.57
CA PRO A 384 -21.30 -48.11 -5.47
C PRO A 384 -21.00 -48.84 -6.78
N ASN A 385 -20.85 -48.14 -7.91
CA ASN A 385 -20.59 -48.72 -9.22
C ASN A 385 -19.09 -48.95 -9.49
N THR A 386 -18.20 -48.55 -8.58
CA THR A 386 -16.76 -48.79 -8.74
C THR A 386 -16.22 -49.68 -7.62
N LYS A 387 -15.23 -50.52 -7.95
CA LYS A 387 -14.62 -51.45 -6.98
C LYS A 387 -13.95 -50.72 -5.80
N THR A 388 -13.52 -49.49 -6.02
CA THR A 388 -12.80 -48.67 -5.02
C THR A 388 -13.71 -47.66 -4.33
N GLY A 389 -14.97 -47.51 -4.75
CA GLY A 389 -15.85 -46.45 -4.29
C GLY A 389 -15.46 -45.05 -4.79
N LEU A 390 -14.48 -44.94 -5.70
CA LEU A 390 -13.95 -43.67 -6.21
C LEU A 390 -14.25 -43.47 -7.70
N PRO A 391 -14.35 -42.22 -8.18
CA PRO A 391 -14.45 -41.00 -7.38
C PRO A 391 -15.77 -40.95 -6.60
N TYR A 392 -15.81 -40.22 -5.48
CA TYR A 392 -17.07 -40.02 -4.80
C TYR A 392 -18.06 -39.29 -5.73
N ILE A 393 -19.32 -39.69 -5.68
CA ILE A 393 -20.40 -39.11 -6.48
C ILE A 393 -21.29 -38.22 -5.61
N ARG A 394 -21.85 -37.17 -6.22
CA ARG A 394 -22.74 -36.24 -5.51
C ARG A 394 -24.08 -36.93 -5.22
N ARG A 395 -24.53 -36.90 -3.96
CA ARG A 395 -25.89 -37.22 -3.52
C ARG A 395 -26.44 -36.00 -2.79
N ASP A 396 -27.19 -35.19 -3.52
CA ASP A 396 -27.64 -33.90 -3.00
C ASP A 396 -28.64 -34.07 -1.85
N GLY A 397 -28.51 -33.26 -0.80
CA GLY A 397 -29.32 -33.37 0.42
C GLY A 397 -28.91 -34.49 1.38
N GLU A 398 -28.16 -35.50 0.92
CA GLU A 398 -27.65 -36.60 1.75
C GLU A 398 -26.24 -36.30 2.26
N ARG A 399 -26.10 -36.00 3.54
CA ARG A 399 -24.79 -35.67 4.13
C ARG A 399 -24.02 -36.92 4.53
N ILE A 400 -22.74 -37.00 4.15
CA ILE A 400 -21.82 -38.03 4.64
C ILE A 400 -21.71 -37.93 6.18
N PRO A 401 -21.73 -39.05 6.92
CA PRO A 401 -21.72 -39.04 8.38
C PRO A 401 -20.54 -38.25 8.94
N GLY A 402 -20.79 -37.43 9.97
CA GLY A 402 -19.80 -36.57 10.59
C GLY A 402 -19.53 -35.24 9.88
N SER A 403 -20.07 -35.01 8.68
CA SER A 403 -19.89 -33.71 7.98
C SER A 403 -20.82 -32.58 8.49
N VAL A 404 -21.78 -32.91 9.38
CA VAL A 404 -22.63 -31.95 10.08
C VAL A 404 -21.88 -31.43 11.30
N LEU A 405 -21.86 -30.11 11.46
CA LEU A 405 -21.24 -29.47 12.63
C LEU A 405 -21.99 -29.84 13.90
N TYR A 406 -21.24 -30.17 14.97
CA TYR A 406 -21.75 -30.50 16.31
C TYR A 406 -22.61 -31.77 16.41
N ASP A 407 -22.72 -32.54 15.33
CA ASP A 407 -23.47 -33.80 15.33
C ASP A 407 -22.61 -34.97 15.81
N VAL A 408 -23.28 -36.06 16.20
CA VAL A 408 -22.61 -37.32 16.53
C VAL A 408 -21.84 -37.83 15.33
N GLY A 409 -20.58 -38.22 15.51
CA GLY A 409 -19.70 -38.64 14.42
C GLY A 409 -18.89 -37.50 13.82
N SER A 410 -19.11 -36.25 14.22
CA SER A 410 -18.35 -35.11 13.68
C SER A 410 -16.88 -35.08 14.12
N GLU A 411 -16.51 -35.85 15.14
CA GLU A 411 -15.13 -36.13 15.55
C GLU A 411 -14.32 -36.90 14.49
N LYS A 412 -14.96 -37.37 13.41
CA LYS A 412 -14.26 -37.90 12.23
C LYS A 412 -13.44 -36.83 11.51
N TYR A 413 -13.83 -35.57 11.60
CA TYR A 413 -13.23 -34.47 10.86
C TYR A 413 -12.93 -33.28 11.78
N ASP A 414 -12.17 -32.31 11.29
CA ASP A 414 -11.67 -31.20 12.12
C ASP A 414 -12.63 -30.02 12.23
N ARG A 415 -13.69 -29.97 11.42
CA ARG A 415 -14.54 -28.79 11.28
C ARG A 415 -15.26 -28.38 12.58
N THR A 416 -15.80 -29.36 13.31
CA THR A 416 -16.43 -29.12 14.63
C THR A 416 -15.38 -28.72 15.66
N ALA A 417 -14.21 -29.35 15.64
CA ALA A 417 -13.12 -29.05 16.57
C ALA A 417 -12.59 -27.62 16.37
N LEU A 418 -12.39 -27.19 15.12
CA LEU A 418 -11.99 -25.82 14.78
C LEU A 418 -13.02 -24.78 15.23
N ALA A 419 -14.31 -25.04 14.93
CA ALA A 419 -15.38 -24.13 15.33
C ALA A 419 -15.47 -23.97 16.85
N ASN A 420 -15.34 -25.07 17.59
CA ASN A 420 -15.30 -25.05 19.05
C ASN A 420 -14.04 -24.36 19.59
N MET A 421 -12.87 -24.63 19.00
CA MET A 421 -11.62 -24.00 19.40
C MET A 421 -11.71 -22.48 19.31
N PHE A 422 -12.13 -21.94 18.16
CA PHE A 422 -12.31 -20.49 18.02
C PHE A 422 -13.37 -19.94 18.97
N ARG A 423 -14.59 -20.50 18.98
CA ARG A 423 -15.69 -19.96 19.77
C ARG A 423 -15.38 -19.95 21.27
N ASN A 424 -15.01 -21.10 21.83
CA ASN A 424 -14.83 -21.22 23.27
C ASN A 424 -13.58 -20.46 23.73
N THR A 425 -12.49 -20.46 22.94
CA THR A 425 -11.29 -19.67 23.28
C THR A 425 -11.60 -18.18 23.25
N THR A 426 -12.36 -17.68 22.27
CA THR A 426 -12.82 -16.28 22.27
C THR A 426 -13.67 -15.94 23.50
N VAL A 427 -14.62 -16.80 23.88
CA VAL A 427 -15.45 -16.60 25.08
C VAL A 427 -14.58 -16.52 26.35
N LEU A 428 -13.61 -17.42 26.49
CA LEU A 428 -12.66 -17.40 27.61
C LEU A 428 -11.85 -16.11 27.67
N ILE A 429 -11.34 -15.64 26.53
CA ILE A 429 -10.55 -14.40 26.47
C ILE A 429 -11.40 -13.18 26.81
N LEU A 430 -12.64 -13.09 26.30
CA LEU A 430 -13.54 -12.00 26.64
C LEU A 430 -13.91 -12.00 28.13
N ALA A 431 -14.15 -13.18 28.72
CA ALA A 431 -14.41 -13.30 30.16
C ALA A 431 -13.17 -12.92 30.99
N TYR A 432 -11.97 -13.33 30.57
CA TYR A 432 -10.71 -12.86 31.16
C TYR A 432 -10.62 -11.34 31.09
N HIS A 433 -10.87 -10.73 29.93
CA HIS A 433 -10.77 -9.28 29.77
C HIS A 433 -11.71 -8.54 30.73
N MET A 434 -12.96 -9.00 30.87
CA MET A 434 -13.97 -8.38 31.74
C MET A 434 -13.72 -8.61 33.23
N THR A 435 -13.23 -9.79 33.62
CA THR A 435 -13.10 -10.16 35.04
C THR A 435 -11.69 -9.95 35.60
N GLU A 436 -10.67 -10.00 34.75
CA GLU A 436 -9.24 -10.19 35.09
C GLU A 436 -8.95 -11.52 35.81
N ASP A 437 -9.85 -12.50 35.73
CA ASP A 437 -9.59 -13.85 36.24
C ASP A 437 -8.70 -14.64 35.27
N GLU A 438 -7.43 -14.77 35.63
CA GLU A 438 -6.39 -15.50 34.90
C GLU A 438 -6.73 -16.99 34.68
N THR A 439 -7.68 -17.58 35.40
CA THR A 439 -8.09 -18.97 35.15
C THR A 439 -8.76 -19.13 33.78
N TYR A 440 -9.45 -18.10 33.27
CA TYR A 440 -9.99 -18.10 31.91
C TYR A 440 -8.86 -17.95 30.88
N ALA A 441 -7.92 -17.03 31.11
CA ALA A 441 -6.77 -16.81 30.24
C ALA A 441 -5.91 -18.06 30.12
N LYS A 442 -5.54 -18.69 31.24
CA LYS A 442 -4.76 -19.93 31.26
C LYS A 442 -5.39 -21.02 30.38
N LYS A 443 -6.69 -21.23 30.50
CA LYS A 443 -7.40 -22.22 29.67
C LYS A 443 -7.46 -21.82 28.19
N ALA A 444 -7.59 -20.52 27.89
CA ALA A 444 -7.50 -20.03 26.52
C ALA A 444 -6.10 -20.30 25.92
N VAL A 445 -5.04 -20.00 26.68
CA VAL A 445 -3.65 -20.29 26.30
C VAL A 445 -3.43 -21.79 26.08
N ASP A 446 -3.98 -22.65 26.93
CA ASP A 446 -3.90 -24.11 26.76
C ASP A 446 -4.53 -24.56 25.43
N ASN A 447 -5.69 -24.00 25.05
CA ASN A 447 -6.31 -24.29 23.76
C ASN A 447 -5.44 -23.80 22.58
N VAL A 448 -4.85 -22.61 22.68
CA VAL A 448 -3.95 -22.04 21.66
C VAL A 448 -2.71 -22.91 21.50
N ARG A 449 -2.07 -23.29 22.60
CA ARG A 449 -0.89 -24.16 22.61
C ARG A 449 -1.20 -25.49 21.95
N VAL A 450 -2.28 -26.17 22.34
CA VAL A 450 -2.63 -27.47 21.78
C VAL A 450 -2.94 -27.38 20.27
N TRP A 451 -3.69 -26.37 19.82
CA TRP A 451 -4.06 -26.29 18.41
C TRP A 451 -2.93 -25.78 17.50
N PHE A 452 -2.10 -24.84 17.97
CA PHE A 452 -1.18 -24.10 17.10
C PHE A 452 0.31 -24.34 17.38
N LEU A 453 0.69 -24.63 18.63
CA LEU A 453 2.08 -24.50 19.06
C LEU A 453 2.74 -25.84 19.38
N ASN A 454 2.06 -26.68 20.17
CA ASN A 454 2.54 -27.96 20.66
C ASN A 454 2.84 -28.91 19.51
N GLU A 455 4.07 -29.41 19.41
CA GLU A 455 4.53 -30.18 18.25
C GLU A 455 3.71 -31.45 18.00
N GLU A 456 3.22 -32.11 19.06
CA GLU A 456 2.43 -33.34 18.99
C GLU A 456 0.98 -33.14 18.53
N THR A 457 0.45 -31.92 18.62
CA THR A 457 -0.97 -31.64 18.39
C THR A 457 -1.24 -30.54 17.37
N ARG A 458 -0.25 -29.69 17.09
CA ARG A 458 -0.46 -28.50 16.27
C ARG A 458 -0.96 -28.81 14.87
N GLN A 459 -1.81 -27.95 14.35
CA GLN A 459 -2.19 -27.98 12.95
C GLN A 459 -1.03 -27.54 12.05
N THR A 460 -0.81 -28.22 10.93
CA THR A 460 0.02 -27.68 9.84
C THR A 460 -0.65 -26.40 9.29
N PRO A 461 0.06 -25.26 9.10
CA PRO A 461 -0.56 -23.97 8.75
C PRO A 461 -1.04 -23.89 7.29
N HIS A 462 -1.96 -24.77 6.90
CA HIS A 462 -2.65 -24.80 5.62
C HIS A 462 -4.01 -25.52 5.71
N SER A 463 -4.88 -25.30 4.73
CA SER A 463 -6.18 -26.00 4.60
C SER A 463 -6.25 -26.92 3.37
N MET A 464 -5.11 -27.52 2.99
CA MET A 464 -4.99 -28.36 1.78
C MET A 464 -5.98 -29.53 1.69
N TYR A 465 -6.48 -30.03 2.81
CA TYR A 465 -7.45 -31.14 2.86
C TYR A 465 -8.80 -30.73 3.44
N ALA A 466 -9.15 -29.44 3.36
CA ALA A 466 -10.50 -28.97 3.65
C ALA A 466 -11.44 -29.26 2.47
N GLN A 467 -12.65 -29.74 2.76
CA GLN A 467 -13.70 -30.06 1.78
C GLN A 467 -13.20 -30.98 0.65
N ILE A 468 -12.60 -32.10 1.03
CA ILE A 468 -12.13 -33.14 0.11
C ILE A 468 -13.28 -33.73 -0.70
N HIS A 469 -13.01 -33.91 -1.99
CA HIS A 469 -13.79 -34.74 -2.90
C HIS A 469 -12.93 -35.95 -3.30
N TRP A 470 -13.14 -37.07 -2.60
CA TRP A 470 -12.34 -38.28 -2.79
C TRP A 470 -12.35 -38.79 -4.24
N GLY A 471 -11.18 -39.18 -4.74
CA GLY A 471 -10.93 -39.63 -6.11
C GLY A 471 -10.85 -38.50 -7.15
N VAL A 472 -10.86 -37.24 -6.71
CA VAL A 472 -10.78 -36.06 -7.59
C VAL A 472 -9.65 -35.15 -7.13
N ASN A 473 -9.02 -34.43 -8.07
CA ASN A 473 -7.98 -33.43 -7.79
C ASN A 473 -6.80 -33.98 -6.96
N GLY A 474 -6.42 -35.23 -7.19
CA GLY A 474 -5.35 -35.89 -6.41
C GLY A 474 -5.65 -36.00 -4.92
N ASN A 475 -6.93 -36.00 -4.52
CA ASN A 475 -7.39 -35.91 -3.13
C ASN A 475 -6.86 -34.66 -2.41
N LEU A 476 -6.77 -33.53 -3.11
CA LEU A 476 -6.62 -32.22 -2.51
C LEU A 476 -7.99 -31.54 -2.38
N GLY A 477 -8.13 -30.76 -1.31
CA GLY A 477 -9.32 -29.97 -1.02
C GLY A 477 -9.68 -29.01 -2.16
N ARG A 478 -10.96 -28.62 -2.22
CA ARG A 478 -11.42 -27.57 -3.14
C ARG A 478 -11.09 -26.20 -2.57
N SER A 479 -11.09 -25.17 -3.43
CA SER A 479 -10.89 -23.78 -2.99
C SER A 479 -11.85 -23.40 -1.85
N THR A 480 -13.12 -23.82 -1.97
CA THR A 480 -14.19 -23.57 -1.02
C THR A 480 -13.93 -24.04 0.41
N GLY A 481 -12.94 -24.91 0.62
CA GLY A 481 -12.50 -25.33 1.95
C GLY A 481 -11.77 -24.24 2.73
N VAL A 482 -11.18 -23.25 2.04
CA VAL A 482 -10.52 -22.08 2.68
C VAL A 482 -11.52 -21.26 3.50
N LEU A 483 -12.80 -21.23 3.10
CA LEU A 483 -13.89 -20.62 3.86
C LEU A 483 -14.09 -21.18 5.29
N GLU A 484 -13.61 -22.40 5.59
CA GLU A 484 -13.82 -23.00 6.90
C GLU A 484 -13.07 -22.30 8.02
N PHE A 485 -11.98 -21.60 7.70
CA PHE A 485 -11.18 -20.82 8.66
C PHE A 485 -11.67 -19.36 8.82
N ARG A 486 -12.80 -18.99 8.17
CA ARG A 486 -13.33 -17.62 8.15
C ARG A 486 -13.50 -16.96 9.51
N SER A 487 -13.78 -17.71 10.57
CA SER A 487 -14.00 -17.16 11.93
C SER A 487 -12.72 -16.68 12.61
N VAL A 488 -11.55 -16.85 11.98
CA VAL A 488 -10.26 -16.37 12.49
C VAL A 488 -10.26 -14.86 12.76
N PHE A 489 -11.05 -14.06 12.03
CA PHE A 489 -11.06 -12.60 12.19
C PHE A 489 -11.42 -12.16 13.62
N PHE A 490 -12.46 -12.77 14.17
CA PHE A 490 -12.97 -12.44 15.50
C PHE A 490 -12.10 -13.06 16.60
N PHE A 491 -11.53 -14.23 16.32
CA PHE A 491 -10.59 -14.90 17.20
C PHE A 491 -9.28 -14.10 17.36
N LEU A 492 -8.68 -13.61 16.27
CA LEU A 492 -7.47 -12.79 16.33
C LEU A 492 -7.68 -11.47 17.07
N ASP A 493 -8.89 -10.91 16.98
CA ASP A 493 -9.22 -9.71 17.75
C ASP A 493 -9.29 -9.99 19.25
N ALA A 494 -9.81 -11.17 19.65
CA ALA A 494 -9.72 -11.61 21.03
C ALA A 494 -8.27 -11.90 21.44
N MET A 495 -7.46 -12.53 20.58
CA MET A 495 -6.04 -12.79 20.87
C MET A 495 -5.27 -11.51 21.23
N ARG A 496 -5.59 -10.35 20.63
CA ARG A 496 -5.00 -9.06 21.05
C ARG A 496 -5.29 -8.71 22.51
N LEU A 497 -6.49 -9.02 23.01
CA LEU A 497 -6.83 -8.84 24.43
C LEU A 497 -6.08 -9.81 25.34
N LEU A 498 -5.78 -11.02 24.85
CA LEU A 498 -5.05 -12.05 25.60
C LEU A 498 -3.58 -11.69 25.80
N GLU A 499 -2.98 -10.85 24.95
CA GLU A 499 -1.60 -10.34 25.09
C GLU A 499 -1.36 -9.63 26.44
N ALA A 500 -2.41 -9.16 27.11
CA ALA A 500 -2.31 -8.55 28.45
C ALA A 500 -2.20 -9.58 29.59
N SER A 501 -2.48 -10.87 29.33
CA SER A 501 -2.49 -11.90 30.37
C SER A 501 -1.09 -12.38 30.69
N THR A 502 -0.84 -12.63 31.98
CA THR A 502 0.43 -13.20 32.44
C THR A 502 0.60 -14.65 32.02
N SER A 503 -0.50 -15.33 31.67
CA SER A 503 -0.50 -16.72 31.21
C SER A 503 -0.04 -16.88 29.76
N PHE A 504 -0.14 -15.83 28.94
CA PHE A 504 0.25 -15.85 27.51
C PHE A 504 1.63 -15.20 27.37
N THR A 505 2.66 -16.03 27.24
CA THR A 505 4.04 -15.56 27.28
C THR A 505 4.45 -14.90 25.96
N GLU A 506 5.55 -14.14 25.97
CA GLU A 506 6.15 -13.61 24.74
C GLU A 506 6.55 -14.74 23.77
N GLU A 507 6.97 -15.89 24.31
CA GLU A 507 7.25 -17.09 23.52
C GLU A 507 6.00 -17.63 22.83
N ASP A 508 4.87 -17.73 23.55
CA ASP A 508 3.59 -18.13 22.97
C ASP A 508 3.14 -17.17 21.87
N SER A 509 3.21 -15.85 22.15
CA SER A 509 2.85 -14.79 21.19
C SER A 509 3.71 -14.87 19.92
N THR A 510 5.02 -15.04 20.07
CA THR A 510 5.95 -15.18 18.95
C THR A 510 5.67 -16.45 18.14
N ALA A 511 5.54 -17.60 18.80
CA ALA A 511 5.25 -18.87 18.13
C ALA A 511 3.89 -18.85 17.40
N PHE A 512 2.88 -18.22 17.99
CA PHE A 512 1.57 -18.05 17.39
C PHE A 512 1.60 -17.12 16.18
N LYS A 513 2.32 -15.99 16.25
CA LYS A 513 2.53 -15.10 15.09
C LYS A 513 3.30 -15.79 13.97
N ILE A 514 4.25 -16.67 14.27
CA ILE A 514 4.94 -17.50 13.27
C ILE A 514 3.94 -18.44 12.58
N TRP A 515 3.06 -19.10 13.33
CA TRP A 515 2.01 -19.94 12.74
C TRP A 515 1.09 -19.13 11.82
N MET A 516 0.62 -17.96 12.28
CA MET A 516 -0.24 -17.07 11.50
C MET A 516 0.45 -16.54 10.24
N THR A 517 1.75 -16.22 10.32
CA THR A 517 2.57 -15.85 9.16
C THR A 517 2.62 -16.97 8.13
N ASN A 518 2.85 -18.20 8.58
CA ASN A 518 2.89 -19.36 7.68
C ASN A 518 1.53 -19.63 7.03
N TYR A 519 0.43 -19.46 7.77
CA TYR A 519 -0.91 -19.61 7.22
C TYR A 519 -1.24 -18.49 6.22
N SER A 520 -0.86 -17.25 6.53
CA SER A 520 -0.97 -16.12 5.59
C SER A 520 -0.17 -16.37 4.30
N ASN A 521 1.05 -16.89 4.41
CA ASN A 521 1.85 -17.30 3.24
C ASN A 521 1.17 -18.39 2.42
N TYR A 522 0.50 -19.35 3.06
CA TYR A 522 -0.30 -20.36 2.35
C TYR A 522 -1.48 -19.72 1.59
N LEU A 523 -2.14 -18.71 2.16
CA LEU A 523 -3.20 -17.96 1.48
C LEU A 523 -2.68 -17.23 0.24
N ASP A 524 -1.49 -16.62 0.35
CA ASP A 524 -0.89 -15.83 -0.74
C ASP A 524 -0.30 -16.67 -1.87
N THR A 525 0.11 -17.91 -1.58
CA THR A 525 0.93 -18.71 -2.52
C THR A 525 0.19 -19.90 -3.12
N SER A 526 -0.69 -20.57 -2.36
CA SER A 526 -1.28 -21.84 -2.76
C SER A 526 -2.30 -21.70 -3.89
N LYS A 527 -2.38 -22.70 -4.77
CA LYS A 527 -3.37 -22.73 -5.86
C LYS A 527 -4.81 -22.75 -5.32
N GLN A 528 -5.04 -23.45 -4.20
CA GLN A 528 -6.35 -23.55 -3.57
C GLN A 528 -6.84 -22.18 -3.08
N ALA A 529 -6.00 -21.47 -2.32
CA ALA A 529 -6.32 -20.15 -1.79
C ALA A 529 -6.44 -19.08 -2.89
N LYS A 530 -5.52 -19.07 -3.87
CA LYS A 530 -5.63 -18.19 -5.04
C LYS A 530 -6.89 -18.40 -5.87
N THR A 531 -7.46 -19.60 -5.84
CA THR A 531 -8.74 -19.89 -6.51
C THR A 531 -9.91 -19.41 -5.65
N GLU A 532 -9.82 -19.51 -4.33
CA GLU A 532 -10.84 -18.97 -3.42
C GLU A 532 -10.93 -17.44 -3.50
N TYR A 533 -9.77 -16.77 -3.46
CA TYR A 533 -9.65 -15.32 -3.60
C TYR A 533 -10.33 -14.76 -4.85
N LYS A 534 -10.35 -15.55 -5.94
CA LYS A 534 -10.89 -15.20 -7.24
C LYS A 534 -12.40 -15.38 -7.37
N HIS A 535 -13.06 -16.02 -6.42
CA HIS A 535 -14.50 -16.19 -6.51
C HIS A 535 -15.19 -14.82 -6.45
N ASP A 536 -16.20 -14.69 -7.29
CA ASP A 536 -17.09 -13.54 -7.49
C ASP A 536 -18.28 -13.54 -6.51
N ASN A 537 -18.36 -14.53 -5.62
CA ASN A 537 -19.40 -14.63 -4.60
C ASN A 537 -18.82 -14.52 -3.17
N ASN A 538 -19.62 -14.84 -2.17
CA ASN A 538 -19.32 -14.81 -0.74
C ASN A 538 -17.99 -15.49 -0.37
N HIS A 539 -17.55 -16.50 -1.12
CA HIS A 539 -16.25 -17.14 -0.90
C HIS A 539 -15.09 -16.14 -1.03
N GLY A 540 -15.12 -15.27 -2.05
CA GLY A 540 -14.11 -14.23 -2.23
C GLY A 540 -14.16 -13.19 -1.11
N THR A 541 -15.36 -12.77 -0.71
CA THR A 541 -15.56 -11.82 0.40
C THR A 541 -15.02 -12.36 1.72
N PHE A 542 -15.29 -13.63 2.05
CA PHE A 542 -14.77 -14.25 3.26
C PHE A 542 -13.29 -14.65 3.17
N PHE A 543 -12.70 -14.71 1.97
CA PHE A 543 -11.25 -14.72 1.84
C PHE A 543 -10.67 -13.39 2.32
N ASP A 544 -11.24 -12.27 1.87
CA ASP A 544 -10.78 -10.93 2.25
C ASP A 544 -10.99 -10.67 3.76
N VAL A 545 -12.09 -11.14 4.35
CA VAL A 545 -12.29 -11.15 5.83
C VAL A 545 -11.10 -11.80 6.56
N GLN A 546 -10.66 -12.97 6.10
CA GLN A 546 -9.54 -13.69 6.72
C GLN A 546 -8.22 -12.94 6.54
N ARG A 547 -7.95 -12.51 5.31
CA ARG A 547 -6.64 -11.93 4.96
C ARG A 547 -6.46 -10.54 5.58
N LEU A 548 -7.51 -9.72 5.67
CA LEU A 548 -7.50 -8.44 6.40
C LEU A 548 -7.19 -8.66 7.88
N ALA A 549 -7.88 -9.58 8.55
CA ALA A 549 -7.65 -9.81 9.97
C ALA A 549 -6.22 -10.34 10.27
N LEU A 550 -5.72 -11.24 9.43
CA LEU A 550 -4.34 -11.73 9.51
C LEU A 550 -3.33 -10.60 9.27
N ALA A 551 -3.53 -9.78 8.23
CA ALA A 551 -2.65 -8.67 7.90
C ALA A 551 -2.53 -7.70 9.09
N ALA A 552 -3.66 -7.31 9.68
CA ALA A 552 -3.66 -6.44 10.84
C ALA A 552 -2.99 -7.09 12.07
N TYR A 553 -3.19 -8.39 12.31
CA TYR A 553 -2.60 -9.07 13.48
C TYR A 553 -1.09 -9.25 13.36
N LEU A 554 -0.60 -9.40 12.13
CA LEU A 554 0.82 -9.56 11.80
C LEU A 554 1.54 -8.23 11.56
N ASN A 555 0.87 -7.09 11.77
CA ASN A 555 1.40 -5.75 11.46
C ASN A 555 1.79 -5.56 9.97
N ASP A 556 1.12 -6.28 9.06
CA ASP A 556 1.26 -6.16 7.60
C ASP A 556 0.26 -5.09 7.09
N ILE A 557 0.47 -3.84 7.52
CA ILE A 557 -0.44 -2.72 7.27
C ILE A 557 -0.56 -2.41 5.77
N ASP A 558 0.53 -2.54 5.01
CA ASP A 558 0.55 -2.37 3.55
C ASP A 558 -0.46 -3.32 2.87
N THR A 559 -0.44 -4.60 3.24
CA THR A 559 -1.39 -5.58 2.69
C THR A 559 -2.81 -5.32 3.17
N PHE A 560 -2.98 -4.94 4.44
CA PHE A 560 -4.30 -4.57 4.97
C PHE A 560 -4.93 -3.45 4.15
N LEU A 561 -4.20 -2.34 3.97
CA LEU A 561 -4.68 -1.17 3.24
C LEU A 561 -4.94 -1.49 1.77
N TRP A 562 -4.03 -2.22 1.12
CA TRP A 562 -4.23 -2.63 -0.27
C TRP A 562 -5.50 -3.46 -0.46
N LEU A 563 -5.76 -4.44 0.41
CA LEU A 563 -6.97 -5.26 0.35
C LEU A 563 -8.22 -4.41 0.61
N ALA A 564 -8.25 -3.67 1.71
CA ALA A 564 -9.39 -2.83 2.10
C ALA A 564 -9.75 -1.81 1.01
N GLN A 565 -8.74 -1.18 0.40
CA GLN A 565 -8.96 -0.24 -0.69
C GLN A 565 -9.43 -0.95 -1.96
N SER A 566 -8.76 -2.05 -2.35
CA SER A 566 -9.10 -2.79 -3.57
C SER A 566 -10.43 -3.54 -3.49
N ASP A 567 -11.01 -3.74 -2.31
CA ASP A 567 -12.34 -4.34 -2.12
C ASP A 567 -13.45 -3.53 -2.80
N VAL A 568 -13.26 -2.23 -3.06
CA VAL A 568 -14.17 -1.45 -3.92
C VAL A 568 -14.37 -2.12 -5.29
N ALA A 569 -13.30 -2.67 -5.88
CA ALA A 569 -13.40 -3.35 -7.17
C ALA A 569 -14.27 -4.63 -7.07
N ARG A 570 -14.27 -5.29 -5.90
CA ARG A 570 -15.12 -6.44 -5.63
C ARG A 570 -16.56 -6.04 -5.34
N ILE A 571 -16.81 -4.91 -4.67
CA ILE A 571 -18.18 -4.37 -4.50
C ILE A 571 -18.84 -4.19 -5.88
N LEU A 572 -18.10 -3.61 -6.84
CA LEU A 572 -18.58 -3.40 -8.21
C LEU A 572 -18.89 -4.70 -8.97
N GLU A 573 -18.21 -5.80 -8.65
CA GLU A 573 -18.44 -7.13 -9.24
C GLU A 573 -19.62 -7.84 -8.58
N GLN A 574 -19.72 -7.77 -7.25
CA GLN A 574 -20.67 -8.57 -6.48
C GLN A 574 -22.06 -7.96 -6.36
N PHE A 575 -22.16 -6.64 -6.53
CA PHE A 575 -23.42 -5.91 -6.45
C PHE A 575 -23.79 -5.30 -7.80
N ASP A 576 -25.05 -5.46 -8.17
CA ASP A 576 -25.65 -4.65 -9.23
C ASP A 576 -26.13 -3.29 -8.73
N LEU A 577 -26.41 -2.38 -9.66
CA LEU A 577 -26.83 -1.01 -9.35
C LEU A 577 -28.13 -0.95 -8.54
N ASP A 578 -28.97 -1.99 -8.65
CA ASP A 578 -30.20 -2.13 -7.87
C ASP A 578 -29.97 -2.75 -6.48
N GLY A 579 -28.71 -3.03 -6.12
CA GLY A 579 -28.30 -3.67 -4.87
C GLY A 579 -28.45 -5.19 -4.87
N SER A 580 -28.86 -5.81 -5.98
CA SER A 580 -28.92 -7.26 -6.10
C SER A 580 -27.51 -7.89 -6.08
N MET A 581 -27.44 -9.16 -5.69
CA MET A 581 -26.19 -9.94 -5.62
C MET A 581 -26.31 -11.18 -6.52
N PRO A 582 -26.05 -11.07 -7.84
CA PRO A 582 -26.44 -12.09 -8.83
C PRO A 582 -25.94 -13.49 -8.50
N GLU A 583 -24.66 -13.64 -8.14
CA GLU A 583 -24.05 -14.94 -7.82
C GLU A 583 -24.63 -15.61 -6.56
N GLU A 584 -25.21 -14.82 -5.65
CA GLU A 584 -25.92 -15.35 -4.48
C GLU A 584 -27.38 -15.68 -4.81
N MET A 585 -27.98 -14.94 -5.74
CA MET A 585 -29.37 -15.09 -6.13
C MET A 585 -29.63 -16.33 -7.01
N ILE A 586 -28.63 -16.81 -7.74
CA ILE A 586 -28.73 -18.07 -8.49
C ILE A 586 -28.75 -19.32 -7.59
N ARG A 587 -28.54 -19.17 -6.27
CA ARG A 587 -28.40 -20.29 -5.33
C ARG A 587 -29.76 -20.81 -4.87
N PRO A 588 -29.93 -22.13 -4.64
CA PRO A 588 -31.22 -22.70 -4.19
C PRO A 588 -31.76 -22.10 -2.89
N THR A 589 -30.88 -21.67 -1.98
CA THR A 589 -31.23 -20.96 -0.74
C THR A 589 -30.80 -19.49 -0.85
N GLN A 590 -31.30 -18.77 -1.85
CA GLN A 590 -30.94 -17.40 -2.20
C GLN A 590 -30.85 -16.47 -0.97
N LEU A 591 -31.91 -16.37 -0.17
CA LEU A 591 -31.94 -15.43 0.98
C LEU A 591 -30.80 -15.72 1.98
N HIS A 592 -30.49 -16.99 2.22
CA HIS A 592 -29.37 -17.36 3.09
C HIS A 592 -28.03 -16.86 2.53
N TYR A 593 -27.77 -17.06 1.24
CA TYR A 593 -26.51 -16.68 0.62
C TYR A 593 -26.35 -15.16 0.51
N MET A 594 -27.42 -14.43 0.18
CA MET A 594 -27.41 -12.97 0.20
C MET A 594 -27.08 -12.44 1.61
N MET A 595 -27.75 -12.94 2.65
CA MET A 595 -27.48 -12.51 4.03
C MET A 595 -26.07 -12.90 4.50
N PHE A 596 -25.58 -14.07 4.08
CA PHE A 596 -24.23 -14.52 4.40
C PHE A 596 -23.15 -13.68 3.71
N ALA A 597 -23.35 -13.32 2.44
CA ALA A 597 -22.45 -12.43 1.71
C ALA A 597 -22.46 -11.02 2.30
N LEU A 598 -23.65 -10.47 2.61
CA LEU A 598 -23.80 -9.19 3.30
C LEU A 598 -23.08 -9.20 4.65
N GLN A 599 -23.19 -10.27 5.45
CA GLN A 599 -22.44 -10.39 6.69
C GLN A 599 -20.92 -10.25 6.46
N GLY A 600 -20.38 -10.91 5.43
CA GLY A 600 -18.98 -10.77 5.04
C GLY A 600 -18.62 -9.32 4.72
N TRP A 601 -19.46 -8.62 3.95
CA TRP A 601 -19.27 -7.22 3.61
C TRP A 601 -19.34 -6.26 4.79
N LEU A 602 -20.27 -6.47 5.72
CA LEU A 602 -20.35 -5.69 6.96
C LEU A 602 -19.05 -5.83 7.76
N ILE A 603 -18.48 -7.04 7.82
CA ILE A 603 -17.21 -7.30 8.51
C ILE A 603 -16.05 -6.60 7.79
N VAL A 604 -15.94 -6.74 6.46
CA VAL A 604 -14.90 -6.06 5.66
C VAL A 604 -14.97 -4.55 5.82
N ALA A 605 -16.15 -3.95 5.64
CA ALA A 605 -16.35 -2.51 5.77
C ALA A 605 -16.05 -2.01 7.19
N HIS A 606 -16.41 -2.78 8.21
CA HIS A 606 -16.07 -2.45 9.59
C HIS A 606 -14.55 -2.45 9.82
N MET A 607 -13.84 -3.51 9.42
CA MET A 607 -12.38 -3.57 9.56
C MET A 607 -11.69 -2.45 8.77
N ALA A 608 -12.08 -2.24 7.50
CA ALA A 608 -11.53 -1.20 6.64
C ALA A 608 -11.66 0.20 7.26
N SER A 609 -12.80 0.50 7.90
CA SER A 609 -13.04 1.79 8.55
C SER A 609 -12.07 2.08 9.70
N ARG A 610 -11.52 1.05 10.36
CA ARG A 610 -10.51 1.21 11.43
C ARG A 610 -9.21 1.81 10.92
N ALA A 611 -8.91 1.64 9.63
CA ALA A 611 -7.75 2.24 8.97
C ALA A 611 -8.09 3.49 8.13
N GLY A 612 -9.33 4.00 8.23
CA GLY A 612 -9.78 5.18 7.47
C GLY A 612 -10.26 4.89 6.05
N VAL A 613 -10.45 3.62 5.67
CA VAL A 613 -11.01 3.25 4.37
C VAL A 613 -12.53 3.13 4.49
N ASP A 614 -13.25 4.07 3.88
CA ASP A 614 -14.72 4.10 3.90
C ASP A 614 -15.33 3.30 2.75
N LEU A 615 -15.70 2.05 3.04
CA LEU A 615 -16.46 1.20 2.13
C LEU A 615 -17.99 1.35 2.31
N TRP A 616 -18.44 1.95 3.42
CA TRP A 616 -19.88 2.10 3.73
C TRP A 616 -20.54 3.13 2.82
N SER A 617 -19.87 4.25 2.58
CA SER A 617 -20.39 5.35 1.76
C SER A 617 -20.01 5.22 0.29
N TYR A 618 -19.36 4.12 -0.12
CA TYR A 618 -18.99 3.94 -1.53
C TYR A 618 -20.26 3.88 -2.40
N THR A 619 -20.26 4.68 -3.46
CA THR A 619 -21.33 4.73 -4.46
C THR A 619 -20.69 4.75 -5.83
N GLU A 620 -21.12 3.84 -6.69
CA GLU A 620 -20.75 3.86 -8.11
C GLU A 620 -21.38 5.10 -8.76
N PRO A 621 -20.61 5.99 -9.41
CA PRO A 621 -21.17 7.04 -10.25
C PRO A 621 -21.97 6.38 -11.36
N GLY A 622 -23.28 6.69 -11.43
CA GLY A 622 -24.35 5.88 -12.04
C GLY A 622 -24.33 5.57 -13.55
N GLU A 623 -23.17 5.29 -14.14
CA GLU A 623 -23.03 4.73 -15.48
C GLU A 623 -22.24 3.40 -15.41
N LYS A 624 -22.92 2.27 -15.11
CA LYS A 624 -22.31 0.95 -15.34
C LYS A 624 -22.01 0.79 -16.83
N ARG A 625 -20.81 0.28 -17.15
CA ARG A 625 -20.49 -0.14 -18.53
C ARG A 625 -21.31 -1.37 -18.90
N PRO A 626 -21.72 -1.51 -20.17
CA PRO A 626 -22.21 -2.80 -20.66
C PRO A 626 -21.10 -3.86 -20.49
N ALA A 627 -21.50 -5.05 -20.06
CA ALA A 627 -20.67 -6.22 -19.81
C ALA A 627 -19.74 -6.61 -20.97
#